data_AF-A0A7W5FKF0-F1
#
_entry.id   AF-A0A7W5FKF0-F1
#
_cell.length_a   1.000
_cell.length_b   1.000
_cell.length_c   1.000
_cell.angle_alpha   90.00
_cell.angle_beta   90.00
_cell.angle_gamma   90.00
#
_symmetry.space_group_name_H-M   'P 1'
#
loop_
_entity.id
_entity.type
_entity.pdbx_description
1 polymer ?
#
loop_
_entity_poly.entity_id
_entity_poly.type
_entity_poly.pdbx_seq_one_letter_code
_entity_poly.pdbx_strand_id
1 'polypeptide(L)'
;MRHDGALPGEDAADPRCGPDPFGDRAYKLKKPVDLGFLDFRRRADRFRACHREVRLNRRLAPDVYLGVADIVGPDGLPGDHMVVMRRMPDERRLSTLVRRGAPVDAELRRLARVMAVFHGIARRGPAIDAEGGRAGLRGRWDATFEQLRHLHSGVLDRDAADEVERRAHESLDGRDRLFTDRIAHGRIVDGHGDLLADDIFLLDDGPRILDCLEFDDRLRYLDGLDDAAFLAMDLEHLGAPALAGRFLDWYAQFSDDPAPEPLRHHYVAYRAFVRAKVACLRHEQGNPNAAADVVAYTDLTLRHLRAGMVRLIAVGGPRTEAKTSLAGRLADQLGATVLSSDRIRREMAGLDPRMSAAAGFDQGIYTTEWTDRTYAELCWRARQLLEVGQTVILDASFTRDRHREAARRLAACTHSTLTELLCTAGITTLAAPSDADSLIAGLLAAGADDWPQARHVATDPGAGDVAPRSPPSTTTGRRWPPAGDRSKRPSALRFVPVRHQQDRAVCVMQCGHRHTAQHDFAERRSADRTDHDQRGVLGPGLSGQGQRDRPTVLGRQANPRHRRQAQRGCRERLVAVVDEHRPDRPVGKQPLSRLQRCRRTGRAVPANHDRSLVQGGTLAVE
;
A
#
# COMPACT_ATOMS: atom_id res chain seq x y z
N MET A 1 -33.48 14.97 13.99
CA MET A 1 -34.13 15.70 15.11
C MET A 1 -34.85 16.93 14.55
N ARG A 2 -35.77 17.54 15.31
CA ARG A 2 -36.12 18.97 15.11
C ARG A 2 -35.08 19.79 15.86
N HIS A 3 -34.60 20.88 15.25
CA HIS A 3 -33.52 21.69 15.81
C HIS A 3 -33.97 23.14 15.95
N ASP A 4 -34.30 23.55 17.17
CA ASP A 4 -34.52 24.96 17.48
C ASP A 4 -33.17 25.70 17.48
N GLY A 5 -33.19 26.97 17.08
CA GLY A 5 -32.01 27.63 16.52
C GLY A 5 -31.07 28.28 17.54
N ALA A 6 -30.04 27.54 17.99
CA ALA A 6 -28.79 28.10 18.50
C ALA A 6 -27.64 27.11 18.27
N LEU A 7 -26.45 27.64 17.92
CA LEU A 7 -25.17 26.94 18.07
C LEU A 7 -24.46 27.56 19.29
N PRO A 8 -24.19 26.79 20.36
CA PRO A 8 -23.32 27.26 21.44
C PRO A 8 -21.88 27.44 20.95
N GLY A 9 -21.18 28.44 21.49
CA GLY A 9 -19.73 28.56 21.33
C GLY A 9 -18.97 27.67 22.31
N GLU A 10 -17.65 27.61 22.14
CA GLU A 10 -16.72 26.93 23.05
C GLU A 10 -16.73 27.64 24.43
N ASP A 11 -17.01 26.92 25.53
CA ASP A 11 -16.52 27.30 26.86
C ASP A 11 -16.53 26.12 27.85
N ALA A 12 -15.85 26.28 28.99
CA ALA A 12 -15.46 25.18 29.89
C ALA A 12 -16.60 24.58 30.74
N ALA A 13 -16.46 23.30 31.09
CA ALA A 13 -17.46 22.55 31.86
C ALA A 13 -17.50 22.89 33.36
N ASP A 14 -18.68 23.26 33.86
CA ASP A 14 -18.98 23.34 35.31
C ASP A 14 -19.25 21.94 35.88
N PRO A 15 -18.60 21.51 36.99
CA PRO A 15 -18.82 20.20 37.62
C PRO A 15 -20.24 19.90 38.14
N ARG A 16 -21.22 20.79 37.94
CA ARG A 16 -22.60 20.69 38.46
C ARG A 16 -23.67 20.47 37.39
N CYS A 17 -23.30 20.32 36.12
CA CYS A 17 -24.24 19.90 35.08
C CYS A 17 -24.63 18.42 35.22
N GLY A 18 -25.88 18.10 34.83
CA GLY A 18 -26.39 16.73 34.77
C GLY A 18 -25.82 15.93 33.59
N PRO A 19 -26.32 14.69 33.36
CA PRO A 19 -25.86 13.86 32.24
C PRO A 19 -26.04 14.56 30.89
N ASP A 20 -25.07 14.34 30.01
CA ASP A 20 -24.95 14.92 28.66
C ASP A 20 -26.26 14.78 27.84
N PRO A 21 -26.81 15.88 27.30
CA PRO A 21 -28.04 15.85 26.49
C PRO A 21 -27.92 15.10 25.15
N PHE A 22 -26.71 14.75 24.68
CA PHE A 22 -26.49 14.01 23.43
C PHE A 22 -26.23 12.50 23.61
N GLY A 23 -25.71 12.09 24.77
CA GLY A 23 -25.62 10.70 25.23
C GLY A 23 -24.60 9.83 24.48
N ASP A 24 -24.86 8.51 24.37
CA ASP A 24 -23.93 7.50 23.80
C ASP A 24 -23.64 7.64 22.29
N ARG A 25 -23.87 8.82 21.68
CA ARG A 25 -23.87 9.02 20.22
C ARG A 25 -22.98 10.19 19.80
N ALA A 26 -22.48 10.08 18.58
CA ALA A 26 -21.79 11.14 17.87
C ALA A 26 -22.47 11.37 16.50
N TYR A 27 -22.48 12.61 16.03
CA TYR A 27 -23.18 13.02 14.81
C TYR A 27 -22.23 13.76 13.86
N LYS A 28 -21.97 13.16 12.69
CA LYS A 28 -21.01 13.69 11.71
C LYS A 28 -21.75 14.39 10.57
N LEU A 29 -21.50 15.69 10.36
CA LEU A 29 -22.11 16.50 9.30
C LEU A 29 -21.07 16.85 8.23
N LYS A 30 -21.44 16.63 6.96
CA LYS A 30 -20.61 17.01 5.80
C LYS A 30 -20.81 18.50 5.49
N LYS A 31 -19.72 19.30 5.48
CA LYS A 31 -19.81 20.73 5.14
C LYS A 31 -20.19 20.90 3.65
N PRO A 32 -20.96 21.92 3.25
CA PRO A 32 -21.38 22.15 1.86
C PRO A 32 -20.26 22.79 1.01
N VAL A 33 -19.14 22.10 0.86
CA VAL A 33 -17.91 22.60 0.21
C VAL A 33 -17.74 22.10 -1.22
N ASP A 34 -16.91 22.80 -2.00
CA ASP A 34 -16.29 22.31 -3.23
C ASP A 34 -14.77 22.39 -3.04
N LEU A 35 -14.07 21.26 -3.20
CA LEU A 35 -12.62 21.12 -3.06
C LEU A 35 -11.95 20.77 -4.40
N GLY A 36 -12.66 20.89 -5.53
CA GLY A 36 -12.18 20.53 -6.86
C GLY A 36 -12.16 19.02 -7.14
N PHE A 37 -11.70 18.21 -6.18
CA PHE A 37 -11.81 16.75 -6.19
C PHE A 37 -13.08 16.22 -5.47
N LEU A 38 -13.85 17.11 -4.82
CA LEU A 38 -15.01 16.75 -4.02
C LEU A 38 -16.04 17.90 -3.99
N ASP A 39 -17.23 17.68 -4.56
CA ASP A 39 -18.36 18.64 -4.52
C ASP A 39 -19.48 18.11 -3.61
N PHE A 40 -19.60 18.73 -2.43
CA PHE A 40 -20.64 18.50 -1.45
C PHE A 40 -21.63 19.68 -1.35
N ARG A 41 -21.65 20.64 -2.30
CA ARG A 41 -22.57 21.79 -2.25
C ARG A 41 -24.05 21.37 -2.27
N ARG A 42 -24.39 20.30 -2.97
CA ARG A 42 -25.77 19.78 -3.09
C ARG A 42 -26.11 18.80 -1.96
N ARG A 43 -27.28 18.95 -1.33
CA ARG A 43 -27.81 18.02 -0.31
C ARG A 43 -27.84 16.56 -0.79
N ALA A 44 -28.15 16.33 -2.07
CA ALA A 44 -28.20 15.00 -2.67
C ALA A 44 -26.81 14.32 -2.79
N ASP A 45 -25.73 15.10 -2.87
CA ASP A 45 -24.36 14.57 -2.86
C ASP A 45 -23.92 14.25 -1.42
N ARG A 46 -24.27 15.09 -0.45
CA ARG A 46 -24.07 14.80 0.99
C ARG A 46 -24.85 13.56 1.44
N PHE A 47 -26.09 13.37 0.98
CA PHE A 47 -26.86 12.14 1.20
C PHE A 47 -26.11 10.89 0.73
N ARG A 48 -25.57 10.92 -0.51
CA ARG A 48 -24.78 9.82 -1.07
C ARG A 48 -23.50 9.58 -0.27
N ALA A 49 -22.83 10.64 0.18
CA ALA A 49 -21.63 10.55 1.02
C ALA A 49 -21.93 9.87 2.36
N CYS A 50 -22.92 10.35 3.13
CA CYS A 50 -23.29 9.76 4.42
C CYS A 50 -23.66 8.27 4.31
N HIS A 51 -24.39 7.87 3.26
CA HIS A 51 -24.67 6.45 3.02
C HIS A 51 -23.46 5.62 2.58
N ARG A 52 -22.49 6.22 1.85
CA ARG A 52 -21.25 5.55 1.43
C ARG A 52 -20.31 5.37 2.61
N GLU A 53 -20.16 6.38 3.47
CA GLU A 53 -19.42 6.34 4.73
C GLU A 53 -19.91 5.20 5.62
N VAL A 54 -21.21 5.16 5.94
CA VAL A 54 -21.82 4.11 6.76
C VAL A 54 -21.61 2.72 6.13
N ARG A 55 -21.76 2.60 4.81
CA ARG A 55 -21.58 1.31 4.11
C ARG A 55 -20.13 0.82 4.16
N LEU A 56 -19.15 1.72 4.04
CA LEU A 56 -17.73 1.38 4.06
C LEU A 56 -17.26 1.06 5.48
N ASN A 57 -17.52 1.93 6.45
CA ASN A 57 -17.02 1.74 7.80
C ASN A 57 -17.67 0.57 8.56
N ARG A 58 -18.91 0.19 8.21
CA ARG A 58 -19.53 -1.06 8.70
C ARG A 58 -18.76 -2.34 8.37
N ARG A 59 -17.76 -2.30 7.48
CA ARG A 59 -16.84 -3.41 7.21
C ARG A 59 -15.90 -3.72 8.38
N LEU A 60 -15.64 -2.75 9.27
CA LEU A 60 -14.70 -2.84 10.39
C LEU A 60 -15.30 -2.41 11.73
N ALA A 61 -16.29 -1.52 11.74
CA ALA A 61 -16.97 -1.03 12.93
C ALA A 61 -18.52 -1.06 12.79
N PRO A 62 -19.12 -2.25 12.55
CA PRO A 62 -20.55 -2.40 12.28
C PRO A 62 -21.46 -1.94 13.42
N ASP A 63 -20.98 -2.02 14.66
CA ASP A 63 -21.65 -1.62 15.90
C ASP A 63 -21.41 -0.15 16.28
N VAL A 64 -20.51 0.55 15.57
CA VAL A 64 -20.26 1.99 15.75
C VAL A 64 -21.08 2.81 14.77
N TYR A 65 -21.14 2.44 13.49
CA TYR A 65 -21.88 3.21 12.46
C TYR A 65 -23.36 2.82 12.45
N LEU A 66 -24.19 3.55 13.20
CA LEU A 66 -25.60 3.23 13.46
C LEU A 66 -26.52 3.55 12.27
N GLY A 67 -26.22 4.57 11.47
CA GLY A 67 -26.98 4.87 10.25
C GLY A 67 -26.79 6.28 9.71
N VAL A 68 -27.75 6.72 8.89
CA VAL A 68 -27.90 8.11 8.43
C VAL A 68 -29.23 8.63 8.94
N ALA A 69 -29.28 9.90 9.38
CA ALA A 69 -30.51 10.56 9.80
C ALA A 69 -30.71 11.91 9.11
N ASP A 70 -31.97 12.24 8.82
CA ASP A 70 -32.35 13.57 8.32
C ASP A 70 -32.39 14.60 9.46
N ILE A 71 -31.81 15.76 9.17
CA ILE A 71 -32.03 17.01 9.89
C ILE A 71 -33.27 17.66 9.28
N VAL A 72 -34.25 18.00 10.11
CA VAL A 72 -35.50 18.64 9.72
C VAL A 72 -35.63 19.95 10.49
N GLY A 73 -35.94 21.03 9.78
CA GLY A 73 -36.09 22.37 10.37
C GLY A 73 -37.32 22.47 11.29
N PRO A 74 -37.43 23.55 12.10
CA PRO A 74 -38.63 23.84 12.89
C PRO A 74 -39.91 23.97 12.04
N ASP A 75 -39.75 24.40 10.78
CA ASP A 75 -40.76 24.51 9.73
C ASP A 75 -41.17 23.16 9.10
N GLY A 76 -40.50 22.06 9.47
CA GLY A 76 -40.71 20.74 8.87
C GLY A 76 -39.99 20.52 7.54
N LEU A 77 -39.19 21.48 7.05
CA LEU A 77 -38.48 21.32 5.78
C LEU A 77 -37.19 20.46 5.94
N PRO A 78 -36.78 19.69 4.92
CA PRO A 78 -35.55 18.91 4.98
C PRO A 78 -34.32 19.81 4.95
N GLY A 79 -33.58 19.88 6.06
CA GLY A 79 -32.32 20.63 6.15
C GLY A 79 -31.19 19.86 5.47
N ASP A 80 -30.69 18.81 6.11
CA ASP A 80 -29.51 18.06 5.64
C ASP A 80 -29.52 16.60 6.13
N HIS A 81 -28.40 15.89 5.95
CA HIS A 81 -28.18 14.53 6.45
C HIS A 81 -26.93 14.44 7.33
N MET A 82 -27.03 13.72 8.44
CA MET A 82 -25.93 13.38 9.34
C MET A 82 -25.68 11.88 9.36
N VAL A 83 -24.42 11.47 9.51
CA VAL A 83 -24.08 10.10 9.91
C VAL A 83 -24.23 9.98 11.42
N VAL A 84 -24.91 8.93 11.88
CA VAL A 84 -25.15 8.64 13.29
C VAL A 84 -24.22 7.52 13.73
N MET A 85 -23.42 7.78 14.76
CA MET A 85 -22.45 6.84 15.31
C MET A 85 -22.67 6.63 16.82
N ARG A 86 -22.15 5.54 17.37
CA ARG A 86 -21.87 5.43 18.81
C ARG A 86 -20.68 6.34 19.14
N ARG A 87 -20.74 7.11 20.22
CA ARG A 87 -19.60 7.90 20.72
C ARG A 87 -18.50 6.94 21.18
N MET A 88 -17.24 7.19 20.81
CA MET A 88 -16.09 6.40 21.26
C MET A 88 -15.39 7.09 22.45
N PRO A 89 -14.82 6.33 23.41
CA PRO A 89 -14.06 6.89 24.52
C PRO A 89 -12.62 7.24 24.12
N ASP A 90 -12.23 8.51 24.28
CA ASP A 90 -10.95 9.04 23.79
C ASP A 90 -9.72 8.55 24.56
N GLU A 91 -9.89 8.06 25.77
CA GLU A 91 -8.85 7.36 26.53
C GLU A 91 -8.46 6.02 25.90
N ARG A 92 -9.33 5.46 25.04
CA ARG A 92 -9.10 4.20 24.31
C ARG A 92 -8.62 4.42 22.87
N ARG A 93 -8.53 5.67 22.42
CA ARG A 93 -7.99 6.04 21.10
C ARG A 93 -6.50 5.64 21.02
N LEU A 94 -6.07 4.99 19.94
CA LEU A 94 -4.71 4.44 19.82
C LEU A 94 -3.65 5.55 19.88
N SER A 95 -3.89 6.70 19.25
CA SER A 95 -3.04 7.89 19.35
C SER A 95 -2.87 8.36 20.80
N THR A 96 -3.96 8.44 21.58
CA THR A 96 -3.95 8.80 23.01
C THR A 96 -3.15 7.80 23.83
N LEU A 97 -3.35 6.50 23.60
CA LEU A 97 -2.65 5.44 24.31
C LEU A 97 -1.14 5.44 24.01
N VAL A 98 -0.75 5.61 22.75
CA VAL A 98 0.65 5.70 22.32
C VAL A 98 1.33 6.95 22.88
N ARG A 99 0.69 8.13 22.79
CA ARG A 99 1.21 9.39 23.39
C ARG A 99 1.38 9.29 24.91
N ARG A 100 0.58 8.46 25.59
CA ARG A 100 0.69 8.17 27.05
C ARG A 100 1.69 7.06 27.39
N GLY A 101 2.33 6.42 26.41
CA GLY A 101 3.25 5.30 26.63
C GLY A 101 2.58 4.01 27.14
N ALA A 102 1.27 3.84 26.90
CA ALA A 102 0.53 2.67 27.37
C ALA A 102 0.97 1.38 26.63
N PRO A 103 0.98 0.22 27.31
CA PRO A 103 1.28 -1.06 26.66
C PRO A 103 0.12 -1.48 25.75
N VAL A 104 0.27 -1.33 24.44
CA VAL A 104 -0.74 -1.65 23.42
C VAL A 104 -0.35 -2.81 22.48
N ASP A 105 0.75 -3.51 22.77
CA ASP A 105 1.31 -4.57 21.92
C ASP A 105 0.33 -5.70 21.61
N ALA A 106 -0.47 -6.16 22.59
CA ALA A 106 -1.39 -7.26 22.39
C ALA A 106 -2.59 -6.84 21.52
N GLU A 107 -3.07 -5.62 21.73
CA GLU A 107 -4.22 -5.00 21.06
C GLU A 107 -3.85 -4.63 19.63
N LEU A 108 -2.64 -4.09 19.43
CA LEU A 108 -2.08 -3.79 18.11
C LEU A 108 -1.78 -5.06 17.32
N ARG A 109 -1.40 -6.16 17.99
CA ARG A 109 -1.33 -7.49 17.35
C ARG A 109 -2.71 -8.04 16.96
N ARG A 110 -3.76 -7.80 17.76
CA ARG A 110 -5.15 -8.10 17.36
C ARG A 110 -5.56 -7.25 16.15
N LEU A 111 -5.23 -5.97 16.14
CA LEU A 111 -5.49 -5.06 15.02
C LEU A 111 -4.82 -5.53 13.72
N ALA A 112 -3.53 -5.91 13.77
CA ALA A 112 -2.81 -6.47 12.63
C ALA A 112 -3.52 -7.72 12.05
N ARG A 113 -4.07 -8.57 12.91
CA ARG A 113 -4.88 -9.73 12.51
C ARG A 113 -6.22 -9.33 11.89
N VAL A 114 -6.90 -8.32 12.44
CA VAL A 114 -8.16 -7.79 11.86
C VAL A 114 -7.91 -7.25 10.46
N MET A 115 -6.87 -6.42 10.26
CA MET A 115 -6.50 -5.90 8.94
C MET A 115 -6.10 -7.00 7.96
N ALA A 116 -5.32 -7.99 8.38
CA ALA A 116 -4.95 -9.13 7.53
C ALA A 116 -6.18 -9.95 7.08
N VAL A 117 -7.14 -10.20 7.98
CA VAL A 117 -8.40 -10.89 7.63
C VAL A 117 -9.25 -10.02 6.69
N PHE A 118 -9.37 -8.73 6.96
CA PHE A 118 -10.10 -7.75 6.14
C PHE A 118 -9.54 -7.67 4.71
N HIS A 119 -8.22 -7.57 4.54
CA HIS A 119 -7.57 -7.64 3.21
C HIS A 119 -7.72 -9.03 2.57
N GLY A 120 -7.70 -10.11 3.36
CA GLY A 120 -7.99 -11.46 2.90
C GLY A 120 -9.34 -11.53 2.17
N ILE A 121 -10.41 -11.01 2.78
CA ILE A 121 -11.78 -11.05 2.23
C ILE A 121 -12.15 -9.85 1.34
N ALA A 122 -11.27 -8.87 1.17
CA ALA A 122 -11.56 -7.65 0.42
C ALA A 122 -11.80 -7.90 -1.08
N ARG A 123 -12.53 -6.97 -1.70
CA ARG A 123 -12.84 -6.97 -3.14
C ARG A 123 -11.55 -6.72 -3.96
N ARG A 124 -11.45 -7.42 -5.09
CA ARG A 124 -10.31 -7.42 -6.04
C ARG A 124 -10.81 -7.33 -7.49
N GLY A 125 -9.91 -7.19 -8.45
CA GLY A 125 -10.20 -7.28 -9.88
C GLY A 125 -9.60 -6.11 -10.69
N PRO A 126 -9.68 -6.13 -12.04
CA PRO A 126 -8.76 -5.36 -12.89
C PRO A 126 -8.71 -3.84 -12.65
N ALA A 127 -9.83 -3.22 -12.27
CA ALA A 127 -9.90 -1.78 -11.96
C ALA A 127 -9.36 -1.42 -10.57
N ILE A 128 -9.14 -2.40 -9.70
CA ILE A 128 -8.44 -2.29 -8.41
C ILE A 128 -6.95 -2.57 -8.64
N ASP A 129 -6.65 -3.67 -9.33
CA ASP A 129 -5.28 -4.12 -9.62
C ASP A 129 -4.45 -3.06 -10.34
N ALA A 130 -5.07 -2.27 -11.23
CA ALA A 130 -4.45 -1.17 -11.95
C ALA A 130 -3.87 -0.06 -11.05
N GLU A 131 -4.50 0.22 -9.91
CA GLU A 131 -4.07 1.29 -8.98
C GLU A 131 -2.91 0.85 -8.06
N GLY A 132 -2.71 -0.46 -7.91
CA GLY A 132 -1.60 -1.08 -7.18
C GLY A 132 -0.40 -1.47 -8.03
N GLY A 133 -0.55 -1.52 -9.37
CA GLY A 133 0.57 -1.73 -10.29
C GLY A 133 1.56 -0.55 -10.31
N ARG A 134 2.78 -0.77 -10.83
CA ARG A 134 3.84 0.26 -10.88
C ARG A 134 3.37 1.57 -11.50
N ALA A 135 2.59 1.50 -12.59
CA ALA A 135 2.06 2.68 -13.27
C ALA A 135 1.04 3.46 -12.40
N GLY A 136 0.15 2.76 -11.68
CA GLY A 136 -0.79 3.37 -10.75
C GLY A 136 -0.09 4.04 -9.56
N LEU A 137 0.91 3.38 -8.98
CA LEU A 137 1.75 3.95 -7.92
C LEU A 137 2.55 5.16 -8.40
N ARG A 138 3.18 5.09 -9.58
CA ARG A 138 3.91 6.23 -10.16
C ARG A 138 2.97 7.40 -10.40
N GLY A 139 1.78 7.17 -10.96
CA GLY A 139 0.74 8.20 -11.11
C GLY A 139 0.27 8.81 -9.78
N ARG A 140 0.18 8.02 -8.70
CA ARG A 140 -0.15 8.52 -7.35
C ARG A 140 0.94 9.40 -6.74
N TRP A 141 2.21 9.12 -7.04
CA TRP A 141 3.36 9.98 -6.71
C TRP A 141 3.39 11.24 -7.57
N ASP A 142 3.36 11.09 -8.90
CA ASP A 142 3.43 12.19 -9.88
C ASP A 142 2.31 13.23 -9.64
N ALA A 143 1.07 12.78 -9.39
CA ALA A 143 -0.05 13.66 -9.03
C ALA A 143 0.10 14.34 -7.65
N THR A 144 0.89 13.77 -6.74
CA THR A 144 1.18 14.37 -5.42
C THR A 144 2.26 15.44 -5.55
N PHE A 145 3.29 15.23 -6.38
CA PHE A 145 4.28 16.26 -6.71
C PHE A 145 3.65 17.43 -7.46
N GLU A 146 2.80 17.19 -8.47
CA GLU A 146 2.16 18.28 -9.22
C GLU A 146 1.22 19.11 -8.33
N GLN A 147 0.45 18.47 -7.44
CA GLN A 147 -0.34 19.18 -6.44
C GLN A 147 0.53 20.04 -5.52
N LEU A 148 1.68 19.53 -5.05
CA LEU A 148 2.62 20.30 -4.22
C LEU A 148 3.26 21.47 -4.97
N ARG A 149 3.58 21.34 -6.27
CA ARG A 149 4.11 22.44 -7.10
C ARG A 149 3.13 23.59 -7.27
N HIS A 150 1.82 23.35 -7.15
CA HIS A 150 0.80 24.39 -7.16
C HIS A 150 0.57 25.04 -5.78
N LEU A 151 1.03 24.41 -4.69
CA LEU A 151 0.90 24.94 -3.34
C LEU A 151 2.03 25.95 -3.06
N HIS A 152 1.64 27.17 -2.72
CA HIS A 152 2.53 28.30 -2.46
C HIS A 152 2.97 28.36 -0.98
N SER A 153 2.79 27.25 -0.23
CA SER A 153 2.98 27.16 1.22
C SER A 153 4.34 27.62 1.76
N GLY A 154 5.42 27.52 0.98
CA GLY A 154 6.77 27.97 1.37
C GLY A 154 7.46 27.21 2.50
N VAL A 155 6.78 26.26 3.15
CA VAL A 155 7.32 25.45 4.28
C VAL A 155 8.04 24.19 3.80
N LEU A 156 7.59 23.59 2.69
CA LEU A 156 8.27 22.44 2.10
C LEU A 156 9.54 22.92 1.39
N ASP A 157 10.70 22.46 1.87
CA ASP A 157 11.97 22.70 1.21
C ASP A 157 12.01 22.08 -0.20
N ARG A 158 12.62 22.79 -1.15
CA ARG A 158 12.71 22.39 -2.55
C ARG A 158 13.70 21.24 -2.73
N ASP A 159 14.87 21.31 -2.13
CA ASP A 159 15.91 20.29 -2.31
C ASP A 159 15.45 18.95 -1.68
N ALA A 160 14.75 19.01 -0.55
CA ALA A 160 14.05 17.89 0.06
C ALA A 160 12.95 17.31 -0.85
N ALA A 161 12.08 18.14 -1.44
CA ALA A 161 11.04 17.70 -2.37
C ALA A 161 11.62 17.05 -3.64
N ASP A 162 12.67 17.63 -4.22
CA ASP A 162 13.35 17.13 -5.42
C ASP A 162 14.11 15.81 -5.12
N GLU A 163 14.66 15.62 -3.90
CA GLU A 163 15.13 14.29 -3.48
C GLU A 163 13.97 13.30 -3.32
N VAL A 164 12.85 13.68 -2.69
CA VAL A 164 11.69 12.76 -2.55
C VAL A 164 11.20 12.30 -3.92
N GLU A 165 11.07 13.18 -4.92
CA GLU A 165 10.63 12.80 -6.27
C GLU A 165 11.61 11.84 -6.95
N ARG A 166 12.90 12.19 -7.01
CA ARG A 166 13.91 11.32 -7.59
C ARG A 166 13.95 9.95 -6.91
N ARG A 167 13.88 9.93 -5.57
CA ARG A 167 13.91 8.69 -4.77
C ARG A 167 12.63 7.86 -4.93
N ALA A 168 11.46 8.49 -5.05
CA ALA A 168 10.21 7.81 -5.29
C ALA A 168 10.23 7.09 -6.66
N HIS A 169 10.70 7.76 -7.71
CA HIS A 169 10.90 7.13 -9.03
C HIS A 169 11.96 6.02 -8.99
N GLU A 170 13.14 6.28 -8.41
CA GLU A 170 14.19 5.26 -8.19
C GLU A 170 13.66 4.01 -7.46
N SER A 171 12.71 4.16 -6.54
CA SER A 171 12.12 3.06 -5.77
C SER A 171 11.04 2.25 -6.53
N LEU A 172 10.59 2.73 -7.69
CA LEU A 172 9.60 2.07 -8.56
C LEU A 172 10.22 1.50 -9.84
N ASP A 173 11.16 2.21 -10.46
CA ASP A 173 11.67 1.86 -11.79
C ASP A 173 12.48 0.55 -11.80
N GLY A 174 12.47 -0.19 -12.91
CA GLY A 174 13.09 -1.51 -13.01
C GLY A 174 12.46 -2.63 -12.16
N ARG A 175 11.40 -2.33 -11.38
CA ARG A 175 10.73 -3.26 -10.45
C ARG A 175 9.32 -3.65 -10.93
N ASP A 176 9.05 -3.59 -12.23
CA ASP A 176 7.76 -4.02 -12.83
C ASP A 176 7.32 -5.40 -12.34
N ARG A 177 8.27 -6.34 -12.24
CA ARG A 177 8.03 -7.69 -11.74
C ARG A 177 7.50 -7.69 -10.30
N LEU A 178 8.06 -6.91 -9.37
CA LEU A 178 7.56 -6.83 -7.99
C LEU A 178 6.06 -6.54 -7.95
N PHE A 179 5.61 -5.53 -8.70
CA PHE A 179 4.21 -5.13 -8.72
C PHE A 179 3.32 -6.11 -9.51
N THR A 180 3.82 -6.71 -10.59
CA THR A 180 3.14 -7.81 -11.31
C THR A 180 2.94 -9.04 -10.42
N ASP A 181 3.99 -9.46 -9.69
CA ASP A 181 3.93 -10.58 -8.77
C ASP A 181 2.94 -10.29 -7.62
N ARG A 182 2.84 -9.05 -7.13
CA ARG A 182 1.85 -8.68 -6.08
C ARG A 182 0.40 -8.64 -6.57
N ILE A 183 0.16 -8.23 -7.81
CA ILE A 183 -1.16 -8.40 -8.46
C ILE A 183 -1.48 -9.89 -8.61
N ALA A 184 -0.53 -10.71 -9.07
CA ALA A 184 -0.74 -12.16 -9.25
C ALA A 184 -1.02 -12.90 -7.93
N HIS A 185 -0.45 -12.44 -6.81
CA HIS A 185 -0.76 -12.94 -5.47
C HIS A 185 -1.98 -12.26 -4.81
N GLY A 186 -2.78 -11.47 -5.55
CA GLY A 186 -4.02 -10.86 -5.06
C GLY A 186 -3.83 -9.90 -3.90
N ARG A 187 -2.70 -9.16 -3.85
CA ARG A 187 -2.37 -8.22 -2.77
C ARG A 187 -3.07 -6.86 -2.91
N ILE A 188 -3.49 -6.50 -4.13
CA ILE A 188 -4.20 -5.24 -4.38
C ILE A 188 -5.70 -5.45 -4.10
N VAL A 189 -6.28 -4.54 -3.31
CA VAL A 189 -7.60 -4.68 -2.68
C VAL A 189 -8.34 -3.34 -2.58
N ASP A 190 -9.66 -3.40 -2.48
CA ASP A 190 -10.49 -2.34 -1.89
C ASP A 190 -10.23 -2.33 -0.37
N GLY A 191 -9.27 -1.52 0.09
CA GLY A 191 -8.80 -1.48 1.48
C GLY A 191 -9.56 -0.52 2.40
N HIS A 192 -8.83 0.12 3.32
CA HIS A 192 -9.28 1.18 4.22
C HIS A 192 -9.03 2.57 3.63
N GLY A 193 -7.80 2.86 3.20
CA GLY A 193 -7.40 4.07 2.49
C GLY A 193 -6.73 5.15 3.34
N ASP A 194 -7.16 5.33 4.60
CA ASP A 194 -6.66 6.34 5.55
C ASP A 194 -6.59 5.74 6.98
N LEU A 195 -5.64 4.82 7.23
CA LEU A 195 -5.57 4.02 8.46
C LEU A 195 -4.72 4.73 9.54
N LEU A 196 -5.31 5.71 10.22
CA LEU A 196 -4.64 6.53 11.25
C LEU A 196 -4.90 6.03 12.68
N ALA A 197 -3.97 6.32 13.60
CA ALA A 197 -4.10 5.98 15.01
C ALA A 197 -5.12 6.87 15.77
N ASP A 198 -5.47 8.04 15.24
CA ASP A 198 -6.55 8.88 15.79
C ASP A 198 -7.96 8.30 15.51
N ASP A 199 -8.11 7.44 14.49
CA ASP A 199 -9.40 6.82 14.09
C ASP A 199 -9.54 5.35 14.53
N ILE A 200 -8.62 4.88 15.38
CA ILE A 200 -8.58 3.51 15.91
C ILE A 200 -8.78 3.52 17.41
N PHE A 201 -9.75 2.74 17.90
CA PHE A 201 -10.12 2.67 19.31
C PHE A 201 -9.95 1.24 19.84
N LEU A 202 -9.10 1.06 20.85
CA LEU A 202 -8.76 -0.25 21.42
C LEU A 202 -9.69 -0.59 22.58
N LEU A 203 -10.87 -1.14 22.28
CA LEU A 203 -11.87 -1.55 23.27
C LEU A 203 -11.60 -2.97 23.80
N ASP A 204 -12.20 -3.32 24.93
CA ASP A 204 -11.95 -4.59 25.64
C ASP A 204 -12.42 -5.83 24.87
N ASP A 205 -13.45 -5.68 24.03
CA ASP A 205 -13.94 -6.72 23.12
C ASP A 205 -13.14 -6.81 21.79
N GLY A 206 -12.38 -5.77 21.46
CA GLY A 206 -11.53 -5.69 20.28
C GLY A 206 -11.39 -4.28 19.71
N PRO A 207 -10.43 -4.06 18.79
CA PRO A 207 -10.26 -2.77 18.14
C PRO A 207 -11.47 -2.41 17.26
N ARG A 208 -11.81 -1.12 17.21
CA ARG A 208 -12.66 -0.52 16.17
C ARG A 208 -11.82 0.41 15.31
N ILE A 209 -12.14 0.45 14.02
CA ILE A 209 -11.40 1.19 12.98
C ILE A 209 -12.44 2.01 12.22
N LEU A 210 -12.24 3.33 12.17
CA LEU A 210 -13.16 4.33 11.62
C LEU A 210 -12.49 5.12 10.47
N ASP A 211 -13.26 5.99 9.81
CA ASP A 211 -12.82 6.87 8.70
C ASP A 211 -12.22 6.20 7.43
N CYS A 212 -12.73 5.02 7.09
CA CYS A 212 -12.48 4.35 5.82
C CYS A 212 -12.81 5.27 4.62
N LEU A 213 -11.82 5.46 3.72
CA LEU A 213 -11.78 6.50 2.70
C LEU A 213 -12.98 6.42 1.74
N GLU A 214 -13.87 7.41 1.90
CA GLU A 214 -15.25 7.36 1.42
C GLU A 214 -15.54 8.12 0.11
N PHE A 215 -14.60 8.96 -0.36
CA PHE A 215 -14.87 9.93 -1.43
C PHE A 215 -14.36 9.49 -2.81
N ASP A 216 -13.15 8.94 -2.90
CA ASP A 216 -12.64 8.29 -4.12
C ASP A 216 -12.40 6.80 -3.86
N ASP A 217 -12.86 5.94 -4.76
CA ASP A 217 -12.54 4.51 -4.67
C ASP A 217 -11.10 4.22 -5.13
N ARG A 218 -10.51 5.03 -6.03
CA ARG A 218 -9.15 4.82 -6.55
C ARG A 218 -8.08 4.96 -5.45
N LEU A 219 -8.25 5.93 -4.55
CA LEU A 219 -7.36 6.13 -3.39
C LEU A 219 -7.47 4.99 -2.34
N ARG A 220 -8.58 4.24 -2.38
CA ARG A 220 -8.82 3.03 -1.56
C ARG A 220 -8.52 1.73 -2.31
N TYR A 221 -8.09 1.80 -3.58
CA TYR A 221 -7.59 0.67 -4.35
C TYR A 221 -6.07 0.63 -4.21
N LEU A 222 -5.59 -0.24 -3.33
CA LEU A 222 -4.24 -0.20 -2.81
C LEU A 222 -3.75 -1.60 -2.47
N ASP A 223 -2.45 -1.75 -2.25
CA ASP A 223 -1.91 -3.00 -1.73
C ASP A 223 -2.25 -3.12 -0.23
N GLY A 224 -2.63 -4.30 0.27
CA GLY A 224 -2.91 -4.46 1.71
C GLY A 224 -1.74 -4.05 2.63
N LEU A 225 -0.50 -4.08 2.12
CA LEU A 225 0.68 -3.55 2.82
C LEU A 225 0.76 -2.01 2.77
N ASP A 226 0.24 -1.35 1.74
CA ASP A 226 0.13 0.12 1.62
C ASP A 226 -0.84 0.68 2.68
N ASP A 227 -1.91 -0.05 2.97
CA ASP A 227 -2.85 0.27 4.05
C ASP A 227 -2.22 0.11 5.45
N ALA A 228 -1.54 -1.02 5.68
CA ALA A 228 -0.84 -1.27 6.94
C ALA A 228 0.34 -0.31 7.16
N ALA A 229 1.03 0.08 6.09
CA ALA A 229 2.08 1.09 6.13
C ALA A 229 1.57 2.47 6.54
N PHE A 230 0.28 2.79 6.33
CA PHE A 230 -0.31 4.03 6.81
C PHE A 230 -0.29 4.10 8.35
N LEU A 231 -0.75 3.04 9.03
CA LEU A 231 -0.70 3.03 10.50
C LEU A 231 0.74 2.96 11.01
N ALA A 232 1.62 2.22 10.35
CA ALA A 232 3.04 2.18 10.73
C ALA A 232 3.71 3.56 10.62
N MET A 233 3.39 4.31 9.56
CA MET A 233 3.82 5.69 9.34
C MET A 233 3.33 6.62 10.46
N ASP A 234 2.05 6.52 10.83
CA ASP A 234 1.44 7.35 11.87
C ASP A 234 2.01 6.99 13.27
N LEU A 235 2.26 5.71 13.55
CA LEU A 235 2.96 5.25 14.75
C LEU A 235 4.43 5.73 14.81
N GLU A 236 5.14 5.89 13.69
CA GLU A 236 6.45 6.56 13.67
C GLU A 236 6.34 8.05 13.97
N HIS A 237 5.37 8.74 13.38
CA HIS A 237 5.12 10.17 13.61
C HIS A 237 4.71 10.46 15.08
N LEU A 238 3.98 9.54 15.72
CA LEU A 238 3.68 9.54 17.16
C LEU A 238 4.88 9.17 18.07
N GLY A 239 6.07 8.95 17.50
CA GLY A 239 7.31 8.68 18.26
C GLY A 239 7.52 7.21 18.66
N ALA A 240 6.78 6.26 18.07
CA ALA A 240 6.81 4.85 18.43
C ALA A 240 7.33 3.91 17.30
N PRO A 241 8.52 4.14 16.69
CA PRO A 241 8.99 3.36 15.54
C PRO A 241 9.21 1.87 15.83
N ALA A 242 9.62 1.52 17.06
CA ALA A 242 9.74 0.12 17.45
C ALA A 242 8.37 -0.60 17.48
N LEU A 243 7.27 0.13 17.70
CA LEU A 243 5.90 -0.40 17.69
C LEU A 243 5.36 -0.48 16.25
N ALA A 244 5.66 0.51 15.41
CA ALA A 244 5.37 0.50 13.97
C ALA A 244 5.97 -0.73 13.26
N GLY A 245 7.25 -1.04 13.53
CA GLY A 245 7.92 -2.23 13.00
C GLY A 245 7.22 -3.54 13.42
N ARG A 246 6.90 -3.69 14.72
CA ARG A 246 6.19 -4.87 15.23
C ARG A 246 4.80 -5.03 14.61
N PHE A 247 4.08 -3.94 14.37
CA PHE A 247 2.79 -3.98 13.67
C PHE A 247 2.93 -4.51 12.24
N LEU A 248 3.91 -4.02 11.46
CA LEU A 248 4.15 -4.51 10.10
C LEU A 248 4.58 -5.99 10.08
N ASP A 249 5.36 -6.45 11.06
CA ASP A 249 5.75 -7.86 11.16
C ASP A 249 4.56 -8.77 11.55
N TRP A 250 3.70 -8.34 12.47
CA TRP A 250 2.46 -9.07 12.75
C TRP A 250 1.50 -9.06 11.57
N TYR A 251 1.37 -7.94 10.85
CA TYR A 251 0.54 -7.86 9.66
C TYR A 251 1.06 -8.81 8.57
N ALA A 252 2.37 -8.81 8.28
CA ALA A 252 2.99 -9.72 7.32
C ALA A 252 2.85 -11.19 7.77
N GLN A 253 2.96 -11.49 9.07
CA GLN A 253 2.73 -12.82 9.63
C GLN A 253 1.28 -13.30 9.43
N PHE A 254 0.28 -12.44 9.70
CA PHE A 254 -1.13 -12.82 9.60
C PHE A 254 -1.69 -12.80 8.16
N SER A 255 -1.06 -12.06 7.25
CA SER A 255 -1.43 -12.01 5.83
C SER A 255 -0.57 -12.91 4.93
N ASP A 256 0.40 -13.64 5.51
CA ASP A 256 1.42 -14.44 4.80
C ASP A 256 2.04 -13.68 3.63
N ASP A 257 2.52 -12.45 3.89
CA ASP A 257 3.03 -11.54 2.87
C ASP A 257 4.57 -11.59 2.76
N PRO A 258 5.14 -12.15 1.68
CA PRO A 258 6.59 -12.23 1.47
C PRO A 258 7.21 -10.91 0.98
N ALA A 259 6.57 -9.76 1.21
CA ALA A 259 7.02 -8.44 0.77
C ALA A 259 8.49 -8.17 1.14
N PRO A 260 9.31 -7.64 0.20
CA PRO A 260 10.66 -7.19 0.50
C PRO A 260 10.61 -5.96 1.41
N GLU A 261 11.59 -5.82 2.30
CA GLU A 261 11.71 -4.70 3.24
C GLU A 261 11.76 -3.32 2.55
N PRO A 262 12.48 -3.14 1.41
CA PRO A 262 12.34 -1.98 0.54
C PRO A 262 10.90 -1.56 0.15
N LEU A 263 9.97 -2.50 -0.01
CA LEU A 263 8.58 -2.16 -0.34
C LEU A 263 7.80 -1.67 0.88
N ARG A 264 8.08 -2.21 2.07
CA ARG A 264 7.53 -1.70 3.33
C ARG A 264 7.90 -0.22 3.51
N HIS A 265 9.18 0.09 3.31
CA HIS A 265 9.69 1.45 3.33
C HIS A 265 9.07 2.35 2.25
N HIS A 266 8.92 1.87 1.01
CA HIS A 266 8.26 2.64 -0.05
C HIS A 266 6.85 3.09 0.34
N TYR A 267 6.03 2.18 0.90
CA TYR A 267 4.67 2.54 1.30
C TYR A 267 4.63 3.46 2.53
N VAL A 268 5.49 3.24 3.54
CA VAL A 268 5.58 4.18 4.69
C VAL A 268 5.98 5.58 4.22
N ALA A 269 6.94 5.69 3.30
CA ALA A 269 7.31 6.95 2.68
C ALA A 269 6.18 7.59 1.86
N TYR A 270 5.46 6.80 1.06
CA TYR A 270 4.31 7.31 0.28
C TYR A 270 3.23 7.89 1.20
N ARG A 271 2.88 7.19 2.28
CA ARG A 271 1.89 7.66 3.25
C ARG A 271 2.38 8.87 4.04
N ALA A 272 3.67 8.94 4.39
CA ALA A 272 4.27 10.11 5.01
C ALA A 272 4.16 11.33 4.08
N PHE A 273 4.50 11.20 2.80
CA PHE A 273 4.47 12.30 1.86
C PHE A 273 3.04 12.78 1.53
N VAL A 274 2.07 11.86 1.50
CA VAL A 274 0.63 12.22 1.45
C VAL A 274 0.24 13.08 2.66
N ARG A 275 0.73 12.77 3.87
CA ARG A 275 0.49 13.60 5.06
C ARG A 275 1.26 14.93 5.03
N ALA A 276 2.48 14.98 4.49
CA ALA A 276 3.21 16.23 4.25
C ALA A 276 2.40 17.19 3.36
N LYS A 277 1.82 16.71 2.25
CA LYS A 277 0.91 17.48 1.39
C LYS A 277 -0.33 17.98 2.14
N VAL A 278 -0.95 17.14 2.99
CA VAL A 278 -2.09 17.55 3.81
C VAL A 278 -1.71 18.59 4.86
N ALA A 279 -0.48 18.55 5.38
CA ALA A 279 0.07 19.58 6.25
C ALA A 279 0.32 20.91 5.50
N CYS A 280 0.85 20.88 4.28
CA CYS A 280 0.97 22.08 3.42
C CYS A 280 -0.39 22.75 3.20
N LEU A 281 -1.43 21.96 2.85
CA LEU A 281 -2.81 22.44 2.67
C LEU A 281 -3.39 23.08 3.95
N ARG A 282 -3.11 22.48 5.12
CA ARG A 282 -3.51 23.04 6.42
C ARG A 282 -2.77 24.34 6.74
N HIS A 283 -1.50 24.45 6.36
CA HIS A 283 -0.72 25.66 6.58
C HIS A 283 -1.26 26.85 5.76
N GLU A 284 -1.54 26.65 4.47
CA GLU A 284 -2.15 27.68 3.62
C GLU A 284 -3.54 28.15 4.10
N GLN A 285 -4.31 27.25 4.75
CA GLN A 285 -5.59 27.61 5.38
C GLN A 285 -5.43 28.48 6.64
N GLY A 286 -4.20 28.62 7.15
CA GLY A 286 -3.85 29.46 8.30
C GLY A 286 -3.48 28.70 9.58
N ASN A 287 -3.20 27.39 9.52
CA ASN A 287 -2.75 26.63 10.71
C ASN A 287 -1.23 26.77 10.89
N PRO A 288 -0.74 27.47 11.94
CA PRO A 288 0.70 27.61 12.16
C PRO A 288 1.36 26.28 12.55
N ASN A 289 0.68 25.44 13.34
CA ASN A 289 1.24 24.19 13.85
C ASN A 289 1.52 23.17 12.73
N ALA A 290 0.76 23.25 11.64
CA ALA A 290 0.94 22.40 10.46
C ALA A 290 2.32 22.58 9.78
N ALA A 291 3.06 23.65 10.07
CA ALA A 291 4.41 23.80 9.53
C ALA A 291 5.40 22.77 10.09
N ALA A 292 5.26 22.40 11.37
CA ALA A 292 6.08 21.34 11.99
C ALA A 292 5.74 19.96 11.41
N ASP A 293 4.45 19.70 11.13
CA ASP A 293 4.00 18.48 10.47
C ASP A 293 4.66 18.32 9.08
N VAL A 294 4.71 19.37 8.25
CA VAL A 294 5.34 19.33 6.91
C VAL A 294 6.79 18.82 7.00
N VAL A 295 7.58 19.38 7.93
CA VAL A 295 8.98 18.96 8.13
C VAL A 295 9.04 17.52 8.62
N ALA A 296 8.31 17.17 9.68
CA ALA A 296 8.35 15.84 10.29
C ALA A 296 7.93 14.71 9.32
N TYR A 297 6.90 14.94 8.50
CA TYR A 297 6.47 13.99 7.48
C TYR A 297 7.44 13.93 6.28
N THR A 298 8.11 15.02 5.91
CA THR A 298 9.12 15.04 4.85
C THR A 298 10.39 14.29 5.28
N ASP A 299 10.85 14.50 6.52
CA ASP A 299 11.96 13.73 7.11
C ASP A 299 11.63 12.24 7.22
N LEU A 300 10.42 11.88 7.67
CA LEU A 300 9.93 10.51 7.68
C LEU A 300 9.95 9.89 6.26
N THR A 301 9.49 10.64 5.26
CA THR A 301 9.54 10.24 3.84
C THR A 301 10.97 9.95 3.39
N LEU A 302 11.89 10.90 3.60
CA LEU A 302 13.30 10.78 3.19
C LEU A 302 14.03 9.66 3.94
N ARG A 303 13.78 9.48 5.24
CA ARG A 303 14.33 8.35 6.02
C ARG A 303 13.97 7.02 5.38
N HIS A 304 12.69 6.81 5.07
CA HIS A 304 12.21 5.55 4.52
C HIS A 304 12.65 5.33 3.07
N LEU A 305 12.61 6.34 2.20
CA LEU A 305 13.13 6.21 0.84
C LEU A 305 14.65 5.92 0.79
N ARG A 306 15.45 6.50 1.70
CA ARG A 306 16.88 6.21 1.82
C ARG A 306 17.15 4.83 2.43
N ALA A 307 16.30 4.35 3.34
CA ALA A 307 16.36 2.99 3.88
C ALA A 307 16.03 1.95 2.79
N GLY A 308 14.85 2.05 2.17
CA GLY A 308 14.32 1.16 1.14
C GLY A 308 14.99 1.26 -0.24
N MET A 309 16.12 1.94 -0.36
CA MET A 309 16.90 2.00 -1.60
C MET A 309 17.47 0.62 -1.97
N VAL A 310 17.02 0.03 -3.07
CA VAL A 310 17.53 -1.26 -3.56
C VAL A 310 18.96 -1.06 -4.09
N ARG A 311 19.93 -1.77 -3.49
CA ARG A 311 21.35 -1.61 -3.80
C ARG A 311 21.90 -2.87 -4.49
N LEU A 312 22.91 -2.66 -5.35
CA LEU A 312 23.79 -3.73 -5.83
C LEU A 312 25.20 -3.44 -5.30
N ILE A 313 25.74 -4.32 -4.47
CA ILE A 313 27.07 -4.12 -3.86
C ILE A 313 28.04 -5.14 -4.48
N ALA A 314 29.00 -4.65 -5.26
CA ALA A 314 30.06 -5.47 -5.82
C ALA A 314 31.26 -5.50 -4.85
N VAL A 315 31.48 -6.62 -4.18
CA VAL A 315 32.60 -6.84 -3.26
C VAL A 315 33.66 -7.68 -3.96
N GLY A 316 34.81 -7.08 -4.23
CA GLY A 316 35.92 -7.71 -4.94
C GLY A 316 37.24 -7.67 -4.18
N GLY A 317 38.30 -8.12 -4.85
CA GLY A 317 39.62 -8.38 -4.25
C GLY A 317 39.92 -9.88 -4.11
N PRO A 318 41.06 -10.25 -3.50
CA PRO A 318 41.54 -11.63 -3.41
C PRO A 318 40.57 -12.57 -2.67
N ARG A 319 40.86 -13.87 -2.75
CA ARG A 319 40.11 -14.92 -2.04
C ARG A 319 40.57 -14.98 -0.59
N THR A 320 39.91 -14.21 0.28
CA THR A 320 40.18 -14.19 1.72
C THR A 320 38.88 -14.34 2.51
N GLU A 321 38.95 -14.97 3.68
CA GLU A 321 37.80 -15.06 4.60
C GLU A 321 37.30 -13.67 5.01
N ALA A 322 38.22 -12.70 5.13
CA ALA A 322 37.93 -11.32 5.49
C ALA A 322 36.97 -10.62 4.50
N LYS A 323 37.06 -10.94 3.20
CA LYS A 323 36.12 -10.42 2.18
C LYS A 323 34.72 -11.04 2.34
N THR A 324 34.63 -12.35 2.50
CA THR A 324 33.36 -13.05 2.73
C THR A 324 32.72 -12.62 4.05
N SER A 325 33.53 -12.34 5.08
CA SER A 325 33.11 -11.76 6.36
C SER A 325 32.59 -10.32 6.21
N LEU A 326 33.22 -9.48 5.38
CA LEU A 326 32.65 -8.16 5.04
C LEU A 326 31.30 -8.30 4.32
N ALA A 327 31.21 -9.17 3.31
CA ALA A 327 29.97 -9.41 2.58
C ALA A 327 28.85 -9.95 3.49
N GLY A 328 29.18 -10.82 4.46
CA GLY A 328 28.25 -11.30 5.50
C GLY A 328 27.75 -10.18 6.41
N ARG A 329 28.67 -9.41 7.03
CA ARG A 329 28.30 -8.30 7.92
C ARG A 329 27.45 -7.23 7.21
N LEU A 330 27.77 -6.90 5.95
CA LEU A 330 26.95 -6.01 5.12
C LEU A 330 25.57 -6.60 4.81
N ALA A 331 25.47 -7.92 4.65
CA ALA A 331 24.17 -8.58 4.43
C ALA A 331 23.27 -8.54 5.66
N ASP A 332 23.82 -8.86 6.83
CA ASP A 332 23.09 -8.82 8.10
C ASP A 332 22.65 -7.38 8.45
N GLN A 333 23.45 -6.37 8.14
CA GLN A 333 23.13 -4.95 8.36
C GLN A 333 22.11 -4.36 7.36
N LEU A 334 22.02 -4.90 6.14
CA LEU A 334 21.21 -4.33 5.04
C LEU A 334 20.06 -5.23 4.56
N GLY A 335 19.80 -6.34 5.26
CA GLY A 335 18.81 -7.36 4.85
C GLY A 335 19.11 -8.01 3.50
N ALA A 336 20.37 -8.00 3.06
CA ALA A 336 20.75 -8.28 1.67
C ALA A 336 21.02 -9.76 1.39
N THR A 337 20.86 -10.17 0.12
CA THR A 337 21.20 -11.53 -0.33
C THR A 337 22.63 -11.59 -0.88
N VAL A 338 23.49 -12.43 -0.29
CA VAL A 338 24.86 -12.67 -0.79
C VAL A 338 24.88 -13.76 -1.85
N LEU A 339 25.29 -13.38 -3.05
CA LEU A 339 25.62 -14.27 -4.16
C LEU A 339 27.15 -14.34 -4.29
N SER A 340 27.74 -15.43 -3.78
CA SER A 340 29.16 -15.72 -3.98
C SER A 340 29.38 -16.41 -5.31
N SER A 341 30.26 -15.83 -6.13
CA SER A 341 30.69 -16.40 -7.41
C SER A 341 31.29 -17.80 -7.24
N ASP A 342 31.93 -18.10 -6.11
CA ASP A 342 32.54 -19.42 -5.92
C ASP A 342 31.52 -20.49 -5.57
N ARG A 343 30.52 -20.14 -4.75
CA ARG A 343 29.36 -21.01 -4.49
C ARG A 343 28.62 -21.31 -5.79
N ILE A 344 28.35 -20.30 -6.62
CA ILE A 344 27.69 -20.46 -7.92
C ILE A 344 28.54 -21.31 -8.88
N ARG A 345 29.87 -21.11 -8.93
CA ARG A 345 30.78 -21.95 -9.74
C ARG A 345 30.71 -23.42 -9.35
N ARG A 346 30.73 -23.74 -8.04
CA ARG A 346 30.61 -25.12 -7.54
C ARG A 346 29.23 -25.73 -7.86
N GLU A 347 28.14 -24.97 -7.64
CA GLU A 347 26.78 -25.36 -8.02
C GLU A 347 26.68 -25.68 -9.54
N MET A 348 27.24 -24.83 -10.41
CA MET A 348 27.23 -25.02 -11.87
C MET A 348 28.09 -26.23 -12.32
N ALA A 349 29.09 -26.62 -11.53
CA ALA A 349 29.92 -27.79 -11.76
C ALA A 349 29.37 -29.08 -11.12
N GLY A 350 28.22 -29.04 -10.43
CA GLY A 350 27.64 -30.19 -9.74
C GLY A 350 28.39 -30.62 -8.47
N LEU A 351 29.28 -29.78 -7.93
CA LEU A 351 30.05 -30.04 -6.71
C LEU A 351 29.28 -29.56 -5.47
N ASP A 352 29.50 -30.18 -4.29
CA ASP A 352 28.89 -29.67 -3.05
C ASP A 352 29.35 -28.22 -2.79
N PRO A 353 28.45 -27.23 -2.74
CA PRO A 353 28.82 -25.83 -2.54
C PRO A 353 29.47 -25.54 -1.18
N ARG A 354 29.50 -26.51 -0.24
CA ARG A 354 30.19 -26.43 1.06
C ARG A 354 31.60 -27.03 1.06
N MET A 355 31.92 -27.97 0.17
CA MET A 355 33.23 -28.64 0.17
C MET A 355 34.28 -27.81 -0.54
N SER A 356 35.45 -27.60 0.09
CA SER A 356 36.55 -26.86 -0.55
C SER A 356 37.17 -27.68 -1.67
N ALA A 357 37.16 -27.15 -2.89
CA ALA A 357 37.72 -27.78 -4.07
C ALA A 357 39.11 -27.20 -4.35
N ALA A 358 40.16 -27.92 -3.91
CA ALA A 358 41.55 -27.60 -4.22
C ALA A 358 41.84 -27.91 -5.71
N ALA A 359 41.64 -26.92 -6.57
CA ALA A 359 41.96 -26.96 -7.99
C ALA A 359 42.81 -25.75 -8.38
N GLY A 360 43.77 -25.95 -9.28
CA GLY A 360 44.76 -24.94 -9.66
C GLY A 360 44.17 -23.71 -10.36
N PHE A 361 44.95 -22.63 -10.33
CA PHE A 361 44.65 -21.39 -11.08
C PHE A 361 44.49 -21.67 -12.58
N ASP A 362 43.46 -21.07 -13.20
CA ASP A 362 43.04 -21.25 -14.61
C ASP A 362 42.81 -22.71 -15.05
N GLN A 363 42.64 -23.66 -14.12
CA GLN A 363 42.36 -25.07 -14.42
C GLN A 363 40.91 -25.45 -14.08
N GLY A 364 40.33 -26.36 -14.88
CA GLY A 364 38.97 -26.86 -14.70
C GLY A 364 37.93 -25.74 -14.57
N ILE A 365 37.25 -25.69 -13.42
CA ILE A 365 36.21 -24.70 -13.09
C ILE A 365 36.72 -23.26 -12.96
N TYR A 366 38.04 -23.05 -12.93
CA TYR A 366 38.65 -21.71 -12.85
C TYR A 366 39.16 -21.17 -14.19
N THR A 367 39.06 -21.95 -15.28
CA THR A 367 39.35 -21.48 -16.64
C THR A 367 38.58 -20.20 -16.98
N THR A 368 39.15 -19.38 -17.87
CA THR A 368 38.52 -18.14 -18.35
C THR A 368 37.06 -18.33 -18.81
N GLU A 369 36.76 -19.38 -19.60
CA GLU A 369 35.40 -19.70 -20.07
C GLU A 369 34.42 -20.00 -18.92
N TRP A 370 34.84 -20.82 -17.95
CA TRP A 370 34.04 -21.12 -16.75
C TRP A 370 33.84 -19.89 -15.87
N THR A 371 34.84 -19.01 -15.79
CA THR A 371 34.73 -17.76 -15.03
C THR A 371 33.76 -16.79 -15.69
N ASP A 372 33.80 -16.60 -17.02
CA ASP A 372 32.80 -15.78 -17.74
C ASP A 372 31.38 -16.35 -17.61
N ARG A 373 31.21 -17.68 -17.71
CA ARG A 373 29.92 -18.35 -17.40
C ARG A 373 29.44 -18.10 -15.97
N THR A 374 30.35 -18.17 -15.00
CA THR A 374 30.05 -17.93 -13.58
C THR A 374 29.55 -16.50 -13.36
N TYR A 375 30.20 -15.49 -13.96
CA TYR A 375 29.75 -14.09 -13.86
C TYR A 375 28.41 -13.86 -14.57
N ALA A 376 28.14 -14.53 -15.69
CA ALA A 376 26.83 -14.46 -16.35
C ALA A 376 25.69 -15.00 -15.48
N GLU A 377 25.86 -16.18 -14.86
CA GLU A 377 24.88 -16.76 -13.93
C GLU A 377 24.73 -15.91 -12.65
N LEU A 378 25.84 -15.37 -12.12
CA LEU A 378 25.86 -14.45 -10.98
C LEU A 378 25.01 -13.19 -11.26
N CYS A 379 25.24 -12.52 -12.39
CA CYS A 379 24.47 -11.36 -12.80
C CYS A 379 23.00 -11.71 -13.11
N TRP A 380 22.72 -12.89 -13.68
CA TRP A 380 21.35 -13.34 -13.93
C TRP A 380 20.58 -13.54 -12.62
N ARG A 381 21.13 -14.27 -11.63
CA ARG A 381 20.48 -14.47 -10.32
C ARG A 381 20.33 -13.16 -9.55
N ALA A 382 21.33 -12.28 -9.62
CA ALA A 382 21.26 -10.94 -9.03
C ALA A 382 20.09 -10.14 -9.63
N ARG A 383 19.93 -10.16 -10.96
CA ARG A 383 18.79 -9.53 -11.65
C ARG A 383 17.44 -10.02 -11.12
N GLN A 384 17.28 -11.34 -10.94
CA GLN A 384 16.03 -11.92 -10.43
C GLN A 384 15.64 -11.42 -9.02
N LEU A 385 16.62 -11.01 -8.20
CA LEU A 385 16.40 -10.48 -6.86
C LEU A 385 16.17 -8.95 -6.88
N LEU A 386 16.92 -8.21 -7.69
CA LEU A 386 16.79 -6.76 -7.84
C LEU A 386 15.44 -6.36 -8.47
N GLU A 387 14.96 -7.11 -9.47
CA GLU A 387 13.65 -6.90 -10.12
C GLU A 387 12.45 -7.16 -9.16
N VAL A 388 12.65 -7.92 -8.08
CA VAL A 388 11.67 -8.09 -6.98
C VAL A 388 12.02 -7.23 -5.75
N GLY A 389 12.85 -6.21 -5.92
CA GLY A 389 13.12 -5.20 -4.89
C GLY A 389 14.00 -5.65 -3.72
N GLN A 390 14.85 -6.67 -3.88
CA GLN A 390 15.81 -7.09 -2.85
C GLN A 390 17.21 -6.56 -3.13
N THR A 391 17.89 -6.06 -2.09
CA THR A 391 19.30 -5.66 -2.15
C THR A 391 20.20 -6.89 -2.29
N VAL A 392 21.20 -6.81 -3.17
CA VAL A 392 22.09 -7.93 -3.51
C VAL A 392 23.55 -7.56 -3.30
N ILE A 393 24.32 -8.50 -2.74
CA ILE A 393 25.78 -8.41 -2.63
C ILE A 393 26.40 -9.48 -3.53
N LEU A 394 27.28 -9.07 -4.44
CA LEU A 394 28.09 -9.94 -5.28
C LEU A 394 29.46 -10.12 -4.64
N ASP A 395 29.74 -11.32 -4.14
CA ASP A 395 31.07 -11.71 -3.65
C ASP A 395 31.85 -12.40 -4.78
N ALA A 396 32.82 -11.70 -5.36
CA ALA A 396 33.63 -12.21 -6.45
C ALA A 396 35.06 -11.67 -6.42
N SER A 397 35.89 -11.97 -7.44
CA SER A 397 37.24 -11.40 -7.53
C SER A 397 37.24 -10.00 -8.13
N PHE A 398 36.37 -9.76 -9.12
CA PHE A 398 36.28 -8.56 -9.96
C PHE A 398 37.62 -8.13 -10.60
N THR A 399 38.47 -9.11 -10.91
CA THR A 399 39.80 -8.93 -11.52
C THR A 399 39.77 -8.46 -12.97
N ARG A 400 38.69 -8.67 -13.72
CA ARG A 400 38.56 -8.18 -15.10
C ARG A 400 37.48 -7.11 -15.24
N ASP A 401 37.76 -6.05 -16.00
CA ASP A 401 36.83 -4.93 -16.13
C ASP A 401 35.52 -5.33 -16.77
N ARG A 402 35.54 -6.27 -17.74
CA ARG A 402 34.32 -6.83 -18.35
C ARG A 402 33.32 -7.42 -17.34
N HIS A 403 33.78 -7.88 -16.17
CA HIS A 403 32.92 -8.39 -15.08
C HIS A 403 32.33 -7.27 -14.22
N ARG A 404 33.11 -6.20 -13.99
CA ARG A 404 32.66 -5.00 -13.27
C ARG A 404 31.65 -4.23 -14.10
N GLU A 405 31.94 -4.06 -15.38
CA GLU A 405 31.05 -3.44 -16.35
C GLU A 405 29.76 -4.25 -16.58
N ALA A 406 29.80 -5.58 -16.43
CA ALA A 406 28.57 -6.39 -16.36
C ALA A 406 27.71 -6.07 -15.12
N ALA A 407 28.33 -5.82 -13.96
CA ALA A 407 27.63 -5.39 -12.75
C ALA A 407 27.10 -3.94 -12.85
N ARG A 408 27.83 -3.03 -13.50
CA ARG A 408 27.38 -1.65 -13.79
C ARG A 408 26.16 -1.64 -14.71
N ARG A 409 26.20 -2.37 -15.83
CA ARG A 409 25.04 -2.54 -16.72
C ARG A 409 23.84 -3.18 -16.00
N LEU A 410 24.09 -4.16 -15.12
CA LEU A 410 23.02 -4.75 -14.31
C LEU A 410 22.35 -3.69 -13.41
N ALA A 411 23.13 -2.94 -12.62
CA ALA A 411 22.62 -1.90 -11.75
C ALA A 411 21.82 -0.82 -12.50
N ALA A 412 22.28 -0.42 -13.69
CA ALA A 412 21.57 0.51 -14.56
C ALA A 412 20.24 -0.09 -15.05
N CYS A 413 20.24 -1.32 -15.57
CA CYS A 413 19.00 -1.99 -16.02
C CYS A 413 17.96 -2.16 -14.90
N THR A 414 18.38 -2.49 -13.67
CA THR A 414 17.47 -2.70 -12.54
C THR A 414 17.26 -1.44 -11.69
N HIS A 415 17.72 -0.27 -12.14
CA HIS A 415 17.58 1.02 -11.45
C HIS A 415 17.94 0.91 -9.96
N SER A 416 19.10 0.29 -9.70
CA SER A 416 19.58 -0.10 -8.37
C SER A 416 20.89 0.63 -8.08
N THR A 417 21.05 1.15 -6.86
CA THR A 417 22.25 1.93 -6.51
C THR A 417 23.46 1.02 -6.41
N LEU A 418 24.42 1.19 -7.32
CA LEU A 418 25.68 0.45 -7.29
C LEU A 418 26.60 0.94 -6.17
N THR A 419 27.30 0.03 -5.52
CA THR A 419 28.45 0.33 -4.66
C THR A 419 29.57 -0.65 -4.98
N GLU A 420 30.71 -0.14 -5.43
CA GLU A 420 31.90 -0.94 -5.78
C GLU A 420 32.89 -0.88 -4.60
N LEU A 421 33.24 -2.04 -4.03
CA LEU A 421 34.13 -2.19 -2.88
C LEU A 421 35.29 -3.14 -3.22
N LEU A 422 36.52 -2.71 -2.94
CA LEU A 422 37.73 -3.52 -3.12
C LEU A 422 38.35 -3.81 -1.75
N CYS A 423 38.29 -5.07 -1.33
CA CYS A 423 38.96 -5.52 -0.11
C CYS A 423 40.47 -5.63 -0.35
N THR A 424 41.24 -4.80 0.34
CA THR A 424 42.70 -4.91 0.40
C THR A 424 43.10 -5.63 1.68
N ALA A 425 43.76 -6.78 1.56
CA ALA A 425 44.35 -7.47 2.71
C ALA A 425 45.53 -6.65 3.26
N GLY A 426 45.60 -6.51 4.58
CA GLY A 426 46.82 -6.04 5.24
C GLY A 426 47.92 -7.09 5.08
N ILE A 427 49.13 -6.67 4.67
CA ILE A 427 50.25 -7.57 4.34
C ILE A 427 50.66 -8.47 5.53
N THR A 428 50.28 -8.08 6.75
CA THR A 428 50.55 -8.77 8.02
C THR A 428 49.67 -9.98 8.32
N THR A 429 48.54 -10.23 7.62
CA THR A 429 47.63 -11.36 7.91
C THR A 429 47.86 -12.61 7.04
N LEU A 430 49.13 -12.98 6.81
CA LEU A 430 49.53 -14.31 6.31
C LEU A 430 49.58 -15.37 7.44
N ALA A 431 48.63 -15.31 8.38
CA ALA A 431 48.47 -16.28 9.45
C ALA A 431 47.73 -17.54 8.94
N ALA A 432 48.44 -18.34 8.14
CA ALA A 432 48.00 -19.65 7.62
C ALA A 432 46.70 -19.72 6.77
N PRO A 433 46.56 -18.94 5.68
CA PRO A 433 46.00 -19.51 4.44
C PRO A 433 46.87 -20.70 3.99
N SER A 434 46.37 -21.57 3.09
CA SER A 434 47.29 -22.50 2.42
C SER A 434 48.23 -21.70 1.49
N ASP A 435 49.46 -22.17 1.28
CA ASP A 435 50.40 -21.49 0.38
C ASP A 435 49.82 -21.33 -1.04
N ALA A 436 48.97 -22.27 -1.46
CA ALA A 436 48.25 -22.21 -2.73
C ALA A 436 47.24 -21.05 -2.78
N ASP A 437 46.49 -20.77 -1.71
CA ASP A 437 45.54 -19.66 -1.67
C ASP A 437 46.27 -18.30 -1.72
N SER A 438 47.40 -18.19 -1.01
CA SER A 438 48.27 -17.01 -1.03
C SER A 438 48.88 -16.77 -2.43
N LEU A 439 49.37 -17.82 -3.08
CA LEU A 439 49.87 -17.76 -4.46
C LEU A 439 48.75 -17.41 -5.46
N ILE A 440 47.56 -18.00 -5.32
CA ILE A 440 46.38 -17.67 -6.14
C ILE A 440 45.95 -16.21 -5.94
N ALA A 441 46.00 -15.69 -4.70
CA ALA A 441 45.73 -14.28 -4.42
C ALA A 441 46.75 -13.36 -5.10
N GLY A 442 48.05 -13.70 -5.06
CA GLY A 442 49.12 -12.97 -5.76
C GLY A 442 48.95 -12.98 -7.28
N LEU A 443 48.66 -14.14 -7.87
CA LEU A 443 48.40 -14.30 -9.31
C LEU A 443 47.14 -13.55 -9.76
N LEU A 444 46.07 -13.56 -8.96
CA LEU A 444 44.86 -12.79 -9.21
C LEU A 444 45.12 -11.28 -9.16
N ALA A 445 45.98 -10.81 -8.24
CA ALA A 445 46.34 -9.39 -8.12
C ALA A 445 47.25 -8.92 -9.26
N ALA A 446 48.28 -9.70 -9.61
CA ALA A 446 49.21 -9.38 -10.71
C ALA A 446 48.55 -9.40 -12.10
N GLY A 447 47.43 -10.10 -12.25
CA GLY A 447 46.62 -10.16 -13.48
C GLY A 447 45.30 -9.36 -13.42
N ALA A 448 45.15 -8.43 -12.47
CA ALA A 448 43.95 -7.61 -12.32
C ALA A 448 44.00 -6.34 -13.19
N ASP A 449 42.86 -5.99 -13.80
CA ASP A 449 42.65 -4.72 -14.49
C ASP A 449 42.33 -3.62 -13.44
N ASP A 450 42.88 -2.41 -13.56
CA ASP A 450 42.69 -1.30 -12.59
C ASP A 450 41.22 -0.99 -12.26
N TRP A 451 40.91 -0.67 -11.00
CA TRP A 451 39.53 -0.48 -10.52
C TRP A 451 39.30 0.85 -9.77
N PRO A 452 39.48 2.02 -10.42
CA PRO A 452 39.42 3.33 -9.75
C PRO A 452 38.03 3.73 -9.22
N GLN A 453 36.97 3.01 -9.61
CA GLN A 453 35.61 3.24 -9.10
C GLN A 453 35.38 2.59 -7.72
N ALA A 454 36.24 1.66 -7.29
CA ALA A 454 36.07 0.96 -6.02
C ALA A 454 36.50 1.82 -4.83
N ARG A 455 35.70 1.77 -3.75
CA ARG A 455 36.17 2.21 -2.43
C ARG A 455 37.03 1.10 -1.85
N HIS A 456 38.28 1.42 -1.55
CA HIS A 456 39.19 0.51 -0.87
C HIS A 456 38.73 0.30 0.58
N VAL A 457 38.65 -0.96 1.01
CA VAL A 457 38.32 -1.35 2.38
C VAL A 457 39.47 -2.18 2.93
N ALA A 458 40.19 -1.62 3.91
CA ALA A 458 41.17 -2.38 4.68
C ALA A 458 40.44 -3.39 5.57
N THR A 459 40.76 -4.68 5.42
CA THR A 459 40.12 -5.75 6.19
C THR A 459 41.06 -6.30 7.26
N ASP A 460 41.43 -5.45 8.23
CA ASP A 460 42.34 -5.79 9.32
C ASP A 460 41.55 -6.12 10.62
N PRO A 461 41.91 -7.15 11.42
CA PRO A 461 41.05 -7.62 12.52
C PRO A 461 40.93 -6.69 13.75
N GLY A 462 41.78 -5.65 13.86
CA GLY A 462 41.99 -4.90 15.11
C GLY A 462 41.19 -3.60 15.27
N ALA A 463 40.46 -3.13 14.27
CA ALA A 463 39.76 -1.84 14.33
C ALA A 463 38.40 -1.96 15.07
N GLY A 464 38.40 -1.66 16.37
CA GLY A 464 37.19 -1.48 17.17
C GLY A 464 36.58 -0.07 17.05
N ASP A 465 35.25 -0.02 17.21
CA ASP A 465 34.39 1.19 17.23
C ASP A 465 34.37 2.06 15.95
N VAL A 466 33.28 2.77 15.61
CA VAL A 466 32.03 3.03 16.36
C VAL A 466 30.82 2.44 15.60
N ALA A 467 29.89 1.81 16.33
CA ALA A 467 28.61 1.35 15.77
C ALA A 467 27.40 2.05 16.43
N PRO A 468 26.50 2.72 15.67
CA PRO A 468 25.22 3.16 16.22
C PRO A 468 24.32 1.95 16.48
N ARG A 469 23.80 1.83 17.71
CA ARG A 469 22.90 0.73 18.10
C ARG A 469 21.53 0.88 17.42
N SER A 470 21.20 -0.06 16.53
CA SER A 470 19.83 -0.37 16.12
C SER A 470 19.37 -1.70 16.74
N PRO A 471 18.06 -1.90 16.98
CA PRO A 471 17.54 -3.13 17.58
C PRO A 471 17.72 -4.35 16.65
N PRO A 472 17.82 -5.58 17.20
CA PRO A 472 18.05 -6.78 16.39
C PRO A 472 16.82 -7.14 15.56
N SER A 473 16.96 -7.10 14.23
CA SER A 473 15.98 -7.67 13.30
C SER A 473 16.14 -9.20 13.23
N THR A 474 15.06 -9.95 13.47
CA THR A 474 15.09 -11.43 13.49
C THR A 474 14.89 -12.05 12.10
N THR A 475 15.46 -11.42 11.07
CA THR A 475 15.50 -11.97 9.70
C THR A 475 16.69 -12.93 9.56
N THR A 476 16.44 -14.23 9.61
CA THR A 476 17.45 -15.22 9.23
C THR A 476 17.84 -15.03 7.76
N GLY A 477 19.14 -14.85 7.50
CA GLY A 477 19.68 -14.52 6.18
C GLY A 477 19.20 -15.47 5.09
N ARG A 478 18.35 -14.98 4.18
CA ARG A 478 17.60 -15.80 3.23
C ARG A 478 18.53 -16.37 2.17
N ARG A 479 18.78 -17.67 2.21
CA ARG A 479 19.62 -18.37 1.24
C ARG A 479 18.83 -18.68 -0.02
N TRP A 480 19.43 -18.38 -1.18
CA TRP A 480 18.89 -18.78 -2.48
C TRP A 480 18.74 -20.32 -2.54
N PRO A 481 17.57 -20.86 -2.91
CA PRO A 481 17.37 -22.31 -3.00
C PRO A 481 18.15 -22.92 -4.18
N PRO A 482 18.62 -24.18 -4.08
CA PRO A 482 19.33 -24.82 -5.18
C PRO A 482 18.45 -24.90 -6.45
N ALA A 483 19.06 -24.71 -7.61
CA ALA A 483 18.33 -24.66 -8.88
C ALA A 483 17.71 -26.02 -9.22
N GLY A 484 16.38 -26.07 -9.31
CA GLY A 484 15.66 -27.18 -9.93
C GLY A 484 15.90 -27.24 -11.44
N ASP A 485 15.66 -28.41 -12.03
CA ASP A 485 15.84 -28.67 -13.45
C ASP A 485 15.11 -27.63 -14.34
N ARG A 486 15.85 -27.08 -15.32
CA ARG A 486 15.41 -25.98 -16.21
C ARG A 486 14.38 -26.44 -17.27
N SER A 487 13.90 -27.69 -17.22
CA SER A 487 13.00 -28.28 -18.22
C SER A 487 11.49 -28.03 -18.03
N LYS A 488 11.03 -27.58 -16.85
CA LYS A 488 9.59 -27.48 -16.53
C LYS A 488 9.14 -26.09 -16.09
N ARG A 489 8.13 -25.53 -16.78
CA ARG A 489 7.34 -24.40 -16.29
C ARG A 489 6.58 -24.83 -15.01
N PRO A 490 6.50 -24.00 -13.95
CA PRO A 490 5.88 -24.41 -12.69
C PRO A 490 4.36 -24.41 -12.76
N SER A 491 3.77 -25.53 -13.17
CA SER A 491 2.35 -25.82 -12.99
C SER A 491 2.06 -26.24 -11.55
N ALA A 492 1.48 -25.33 -10.75
CA ALA A 492 0.84 -25.57 -9.45
C ALA A 492 1.50 -26.59 -8.50
N LEU A 493 2.37 -26.11 -7.60
CA LEU A 493 2.84 -26.90 -6.45
C LEU A 493 1.65 -27.28 -5.55
N ARG A 494 1.38 -28.59 -5.43
CA ARG A 494 0.39 -29.11 -4.47
C ARG A 494 0.99 -29.12 -3.06
N PHE A 495 0.28 -28.54 -2.11
CA PHE A 495 0.66 -28.54 -0.69
C PHE A 495 0.43 -29.91 -0.05
N VAL A 496 1.28 -30.25 0.93
CA VAL A 496 1.08 -31.36 1.88
C VAL A 496 0.54 -30.77 3.19
N PRO A 497 -0.63 -31.22 3.70
CA PRO A 497 -1.21 -30.66 4.91
C PRO A 497 -0.50 -31.19 6.17
N VAL A 498 0.03 -30.28 6.99
CA VAL A 498 0.47 -30.59 8.35
C VAL A 498 -0.77 -30.76 9.25
N ARG A 499 -0.79 -31.79 10.09
CA ARG A 499 -1.93 -32.09 10.98
C ARG A 499 -2.01 -31.07 12.12
N HIS A 500 -3.15 -30.39 12.26
CA HIS A 500 -3.49 -29.72 13.51
C HIS A 500 -3.76 -30.75 14.61
N GLN A 501 -3.13 -30.56 15.77
CA GLN A 501 -3.52 -31.22 17.00
C GLN A 501 -4.69 -30.46 17.63
N GLN A 502 -5.62 -31.20 18.24
CA GLN A 502 -6.92 -30.68 18.68
C GLN A 502 -6.81 -30.00 20.05
N ASP A 503 -7.68 -29.01 20.32
CA ASP A 503 -8.39 -29.03 21.60
C ASP A 503 -9.83 -28.49 21.52
N ARG A 504 -10.70 -29.24 22.19
CA ARG A 504 -12.12 -29.07 22.55
C ARG A 504 -12.92 -27.88 21.98
N ALA A 505 -13.78 -28.19 21.01
CA ALA A 505 -15.07 -27.50 20.84
C ALA A 505 -16.18 -28.25 21.60
N VAL A 506 -17.08 -27.53 22.26
CA VAL A 506 -18.33 -28.11 22.80
C VAL A 506 -19.33 -28.26 21.64
N CYS A 507 -19.97 -29.42 21.54
CA CYS A 507 -20.81 -29.78 20.40
C CYS A 507 -22.31 -29.83 20.78
N VAL A 508 -23.17 -29.33 19.90
CA VAL A 508 -24.62 -29.51 19.93
C VAL A 508 -25.07 -29.97 18.54
N MET A 509 -25.69 -31.15 18.46
CA MET A 509 -26.35 -31.71 17.26
C MET A 509 -27.73 -31.05 17.04
N GLN A 510 -28.48 -31.18 15.93
CA GLN A 510 -28.47 -32.02 14.71
C GLN A 510 -29.20 -31.19 13.61
N CYS A 511 -29.45 -31.53 12.33
CA CYS A 511 -29.29 -32.69 11.42
C CYS A 511 -29.32 -32.12 9.96
N GLY A 512 -28.88 -32.75 8.86
CA GLY A 512 -28.35 -34.09 8.61
C GLY A 512 -29.21 -34.91 7.63
N HIS A 513 -29.00 -34.75 6.32
CA HIS A 513 -29.48 -35.68 5.28
C HIS A 513 -28.49 -35.76 4.10
N ARG A 514 -28.48 -36.90 3.39
CA ARG A 514 -27.55 -37.23 2.29
C ARG A 514 -28.31 -37.37 0.98
N HIS A 515 -27.64 -37.20 -0.16
CA HIS A 515 -27.81 -38.09 -1.30
C HIS A 515 -26.53 -38.16 -2.14
N THR A 516 -26.35 -39.27 -2.85
CA THR A 516 -25.09 -39.69 -3.49
C THR A 516 -25.23 -39.87 -5.00
N ALA A 517 -24.17 -39.54 -5.75
CA ALA A 517 -23.90 -40.04 -7.10
C ALA A 517 -22.37 -40.12 -7.32
N GLN A 518 -21.91 -40.97 -8.23
CA GLN A 518 -20.50 -41.28 -8.50
C GLN A 518 -20.25 -41.40 -10.01
N HIS A 519 -18.97 -41.44 -10.42
CA HIS A 519 -18.45 -41.87 -11.73
C HIS A 519 -18.77 -40.94 -12.94
N ASP A 520 -17.91 -40.80 -13.97
CA ASP A 520 -16.48 -41.15 -14.03
C ASP A 520 -15.69 -40.31 -15.06
N PHE A 521 -14.36 -40.49 -15.07
CA PHE A 521 -13.44 -39.91 -16.06
C PHE A 521 -13.30 -40.80 -17.30
N ALA A 522 -13.24 -40.22 -18.51
CA ALA A 522 -12.72 -40.88 -19.71
C ALA A 522 -12.15 -39.88 -20.73
N GLU A 523 -10.89 -40.06 -21.14
CA GLU A 523 -10.26 -39.30 -22.23
C GLU A 523 -10.66 -39.86 -23.61
N ARG A 524 -10.65 -39.01 -24.65
CA ARG A 524 -10.16 -39.42 -25.98
C ARG A 524 -9.30 -38.32 -26.62
N ARG A 525 -8.16 -38.73 -27.18
CA ARG A 525 -7.34 -37.92 -28.08
C ARG A 525 -7.68 -38.26 -29.53
N SER A 526 -7.61 -37.27 -30.41
CA SER A 526 -7.21 -37.44 -31.80
C SER A 526 -6.77 -36.08 -32.34
N ALA A 527 -5.56 -36.01 -32.87
CA ALA A 527 -5.10 -34.88 -33.67
C ALA A 527 -5.20 -35.26 -35.15
N ASP A 528 -5.16 -34.26 -36.03
CA ASP A 528 -4.42 -34.43 -37.28
C ASP A 528 -3.80 -33.10 -37.76
N ARG A 529 -2.91 -33.18 -38.75
CA ARG A 529 -2.15 -32.06 -39.33
C ARG A 529 -2.14 -32.13 -40.87
N THR A 530 -2.47 -31.01 -41.51
CA THR A 530 -1.86 -30.47 -42.75
C THR A 530 -2.44 -29.06 -42.91
N ASP A 531 -1.74 -27.92 -42.91
CA ASP A 531 -0.41 -27.52 -43.47
C ASP A 531 -0.48 -27.06 -44.94
N HIS A 532 0.27 -25.99 -45.22
CA HIS A 532 0.48 -25.23 -46.47
C HIS A 532 -0.68 -24.37 -47.04
N ASP A 533 -0.42 -23.29 -47.80
CA ASP A 533 0.60 -22.20 -47.71
C ASP A 533 0.20 -21.03 -48.66
N GLN A 534 0.80 -19.84 -48.47
CA GLN A 534 1.02 -18.71 -49.41
C GLN A 534 -0.08 -17.71 -49.85
N ARG A 535 0.14 -16.46 -49.38
CA ARG A 535 0.37 -15.19 -50.14
C ARG A 535 -0.74 -14.54 -51.01
N GLY A 536 -0.71 -13.20 -51.04
CA GLY A 536 -1.51 -12.29 -51.90
C GLY A 536 -2.58 -11.53 -51.09
N VAL A 537 -2.38 -10.32 -50.52
CA VAL A 537 -1.81 -9.03 -50.98
C VAL A 537 -2.75 -8.25 -51.93
N LEU A 538 -2.91 -6.94 -51.65
CA LEU A 538 -3.69 -5.87 -52.30
C LEU A 538 -5.14 -5.64 -51.83
N GLY A 539 -5.46 -4.35 -51.60
CA GLY A 539 -6.83 -3.78 -51.59
C GLY A 539 -7.20 -3.25 -52.99
N PRO A 540 -8.11 -2.25 -53.17
CA PRO A 540 -8.24 -1.04 -52.34
C PRO A 540 -9.69 -0.50 -52.17
N GLY A 541 -9.83 0.76 -51.69
CA GLY A 541 -10.94 1.69 -51.99
C GLY A 541 -12.13 1.65 -51.02
N LEU A 542 -12.40 2.63 -50.13
CA LEU A 542 -12.56 4.11 -50.20
C LEU A 542 -13.88 4.64 -50.83
N SER A 543 -14.51 5.54 -50.06
CA SER A 543 -15.51 6.56 -50.42
C SER A 543 -16.96 6.14 -50.71
N GLY A 544 -17.92 7.01 -50.35
CA GLY A 544 -19.36 6.85 -50.55
C GLY A 544 -20.22 7.54 -49.48
N GLN A 545 -20.59 8.81 -49.68
CA GLN A 545 -21.50 9.58 -48.81
C GLN A 545 -22.93 9.65 -49.41
N GLY A 546 -23.95 9.86 -48.58
CA GLY A 546 -25.38 10.02 -48.96
C GLY A 546 -26.28 9.15 -48.07
N GLN A 547 -26.86 9.60 -46.95
CA GLN A 547 -27.68 10.78 -46.63
C GLN A 547 -29.13 10.70 -47.15
N ARG A 548 -30.10 10.62 -46.21
CA ARG A 548 -31.58 10.68 -46.35
C ARG A 548 -32.21 9.41 -47.00
N ASP A 549 -33.42 8.94 -46.66
CA ASP A 549 -34.62 9.63 -46.15
C ASP A 549 -35.47 8.86 -45.10
N ARG A 550 -36.53 9.53 -44.60
CA ARG A 550 -37.72 9.04 -43.85
C ARG A 550 -38.95 9.70 -44.52
N PRO A 551 -40.20 9.16 -44.50
CA PRO A 551 -40.91 8.80 -43.24
C PRO A 551 -42.06 7.75 -43.34
N THR A 552 -42.84 7.60 -42.23
CA THR A 552 -44.29 7.24 -42.18
C THR A 552 -44.70 5.75 -42.41
N VAL A 553 -45.75 5.16 -41.78
CA VAL A 553 -46.38 5.25 -40.42
C VAL A 553 -47.34 4.02 -40.23
N LEU A 554 -48.15 3.96 -39.15
CA LEU A 554 -49.13 2.89 -38.74
C LEU A 554 -48.52 1.64 -38.06
N GLY A 555 -49.19 0.97 -37.10
CA GLY A 555 -50.40 1.36 -36.33
C GLY A 555 -51.16 0.19 -35.65
N ARG A 556 -51.70 0.40 -34.43
CA ARG A 556 -52.52 -0.53 -33.57
C ARG A 556 -51.70 -1.65 -32.88
N GLN A 557 -51.87 -2.04 -31.60
CA GLN A 557 -53.05 -2.36 -30.74
C GLN A 557 -53.79 -3.65 -31.17
N ALA A 558 -54.16 -4.62 -30.32
CA ALA A 558 -54.39 -4.61 -28.86
C ALA A 558 -54.20 -5.98 -28.15
N ASN A 559 -54.34 -5.97 -26.80
CA ASN A 559 -54.48 -7.12 -25.87
C ASN A 559 -56.01 -7.52 -25.76
N PRO A 560 -56.60 -8.30 -24.80
CA PRO A 560 -56.06 -9.06 -23.64
C PRO A 560 -56.76 -10.43 -23.31
N ARG A 561 -56.53 -10.96 -22.09
CA ARG A 561 -57.36 -11.92 -21.27
C ARG A 561 -56.99 -13.43 -21.37
N HIS A 562 -57.19 -14.31 -20.36
CA HIS A 562 -57.85 -14.17 -19.03
C HIS A 562 -57.48 -15.28 -17.97
N ARG A 563 -57.38 -14.90 -16.68
CA ARG A 563 -57.88 -15.64 -15.45
C ARG A 563 -57.26 -17.03 -15.08
N ARG A 564 -57.38 -17.59 -13.85
CA ARG A 564 -58.05 -17.27 -12.54
C ARG A 564 -57.26 -17.93 -11.35
N GLN A 565 -57.22 -17.36 -10.13
CA GLN A 565 -57.91 -17.79 -8.85
C GLN A 565 -57.76 -19.29 -8.45
N ALA A 566 -57.57 -19.73 -7.18
CA ALA A 566 -57.64 -19.13 -5.81
C ALA A 566 -56.73 -19.93 -4.80
N GLN A 567 -56.76 -19.92 -3.44
CA GLN A 567 -57.60 -19.25 -2.41
C GLN A 567 -56.92 -19.20 -0.98
N ARG A 568 -57.09 -18.05 -0.29
CA ARG A 568 -57.22 -17.75 1.18
C ARG A 568 -56.64 -18.62 2.33
N GLY A 569 -56.08 -17.92 3.32
CA GLY A 569 -56.05 -18.25 4.77
C GLY A 569 -55.53 -17.04 5.58
N CYS A 570 -56.20 -16.59 6.66
CA CYS A 570 -55.95 -15.26 7.27
C CYS A 570 -55.87 -15.23 8.80
N ARG A 571 -54.99 -14.37 9.35
CA ARG A 571 -55.16 -13.43 10.50
C ARG A 571 -53.85 -12.60 10.65
N GLU A 572 -53.85 -11.26 10.57
CA GLU A 572 -54.27 -10.25 11.59
C GLU A 572 -53.28 -10.18 12.78
N ARG A 573 -52.67 -9.04 13.21
CA ARG A 573 -52.73 -7.57 12.90
C ARG A 573 -51.28 -6.98 13.06
N LEU A 574 -50.92 -5.70 12.86
CA LEU A 574 -51.64 -4.43 12.62
C LEU A 574 -50.69 -3.44 11.87
N VAL A 575 -51.14 -2.76 10.82
CA VAL A 575 -50.40 -1.65 10.14
C VAL A 575 -51.41 -0.63 9.60
N ALA A 576 -51.19 0.67 9.82
CA ALA A 576 -51.82 1.78 9.09
C ALA A 576 -51.12 3.13 9.39
N VAL A 577 -51.06 4.14 8.52
CA VAL A 577 -50.90 4.15 7.05
C VAL A 577 -50.51 5.60 6.62
N VAL A 578 -49.99 5.79 5.39
CA VAL A 578 -49.73 7.13 4.81
C VAL A 578 -51.03 7.70 4.24
N ASP A 579 -51.32 8.99 4.47
CA ASP A 579 -52.55 9.63 3.98
C ASP A 579 -52.31 10.55 2.75
N GLU A 580 -53.35 10.72 1.92
CA GLU A 580 -53.32 11.43 0.63
C GLU A 580 -54.21 12.69 0.60
N HIS A 581 -54.17 13.44 -0.51
CA HIS A 581 -54.87 14.71 -0.69
C HIS A 581 -56.40 14.63 -0.79
N ARG A 582 -57.06 15.77 -0.50
CA ARG A 582 -58.35 16.15 -1.12
C ARG A 582 -58.36 17.62 -1.61
N PRO A 583 -59.26 18.01 -2.54
CA PRO A 583 -59.17 19.24 -3.33
C PRO A 583 -60.29 20.29 -3.04
N ASP A 584 -60.48 21.24 -3.99
CA ASP A 584 -61.40 22.41 -4.03
C ASP A 584 -60.99 23.61 -3.13
N ARG A 585 -61.07 24.90 -3.52
CA ARG A 585 -61.60 25.60 -4.73
C ARG A 585 -60.76 26.88 -5.09
N PRO A 586 -61.02 27.59 -6.22
CA PRO A 586 -60.04 28.51 -6.85
C PRO A 586 -60.35 30.04 -6.78
N VAL A 587 -59.52 30.82 -7.51
CA VAL A 587 -59.61 32.23 -7.95
C VAL A 587 -58.72 33.25 -7.20
N GLY A 588 -57.78 33.85 -7.95
CA GLY A 588 -56.99 35.03 -7.57
C GLY A 588 -56.07 35.45 -8.72
N LYS A 589 -56.07 36.73 -9.12
CA LYS A 589 -55.31 37.25 -10.28
C LYS A 589 -54.03 38.00 -9.86
N GLN A 590 -53.08 38.09 -10.80
CA GLN A 590 -51.99 39.09 -10.85
C GLN A 590 -52.56 40.55 -10.81
N PRO A 591 -51.77 41.64 -10.57
CA PRO A 591 -50.34 41.78 -10.92
C PRO A 591 -49.40 42.68 -10.05
N LEU A 592 -48.11 42.62 -10.42
CA LEU A 592 -47.05 43.66 -10.44
C LEU A 592 -47.24 45.05 -9.76
N SER A 593 -46.34 45.35 -8.81
CA SER A 593 -45.61 46.64 -8.65
C SER A 593 -44.32 46.35 -7.86
N ARG A 594 -43.07 46.71 -8.23
CA ARG A 594 -42.39 47.88 -8.83
C ARG A 594 -42.02 48.95 -7.79
N LEU A 595 -40.73 49.35 -7.78
CA LEU A 595 -40.06 50.36 -6.93
C LEU A 595 -39.80 49.88 -5.47
N GLN A 596 -38.80 50.40 -4.73
CA GLN A 596 -37.87 51.51 -5.00
C GLN A 596 -36.45 51.26 -4.45
N ARG A 597 -35.43 51.99 -4.95
CA ARG A 597 -34.08 51.97 -4.39
C ARG A 597 -33.98 52.86 -3.15
N CYS A 598 -33.35 52.37 -2.08
CA CYS A 598 -32.75 53.22 -1.04
C CYS A 598 -31.26 52.90 -0.91
N ARG A 599 -30.40 53.84 -1.32
CA ARG A 599 -28.97 53.84 -0.93
C ARG A 599 -28.84 54.65 0.35
N ARG A 600 -28.29 54.07 1.42
CA ARG A 600 -27.52 54.85 2.39
C ARG A 600 -26.36 54.05 2.97
N THR A 601 -25.25 54.75 3.14
CA THR A 601 -23.96 54.25 3.61
C THR A 601 -24.02 53.86 5.08
N GLY A 602 -23.60 52.64 5.39
CA GLY A 602 -23.31 52.16 6.76
C GLY A 602 -21.94 51.49 6.77
N ARG A 603 -21.04 51.95 7.64
CA ARG A 603 -19.66 51.43 7.73
C ARG A 603 -19.66 50.21 8.65
N ALA A 604 -19.56 49.01 8.09
CA ALA A 604 -19.55 47.76 8.86
C ALA A 604 -18.11 47.30 9.16
N VAL A 605 -17.88 46.86 10.40
CA VAL A 605 -16.63 46.23 10.84
C VAL A 605 -16.58 44.81 10.26
N PRO A 606 -15.41 44.31 9.78
CA PRO A 606 -15.28 42.90 9.42
C PRO A 606 -15.43 42.03 10.68
N ALA A 607 -16.49 41.24 10.75
CA ALA A 607 -16.63 40.22 11.78
C ALA A 607 -15.59 39.11 11.54
N ASN A 608 -14.98 38.60 12.62
CA ASN A 608 -14.13 37.42 12.54
C ASN A 608 -14.93 36.23 11.99
N HIS A 609 -14.32 35.48 11.08
CA HIS A 609 -14.80 34.15 10.70
C HIS A 609 -13.97 33.10 11.44
N ASP A 610 -14.61 32.37 12.34
CA ASP A 610 -13.99 31.21 13.00
C ASP A 610 -13.63 30.14 11.96
N ARG A 611 -12.33 29.89 11.84
CA ARG A 611 -11.76 28.91 10.90
C ARG A 611 -11.60 27.54 11.58
N SER A 612 -12.72 26.86 11.81
CA SER A 612 -12.71 25.47 12.25
C SER A 612 -11.94 24.59 11.24
N LEU A 613 -10.82 24.01 11.71
CA LEU A 613 -9.83 23.30 10.92
C LEU A 613 -10.46 22.22 10.02
N VAL A 614 -10.01 22.15 8.76
CA VAL A 614 -10.55 21.20 7.77
C VAL A 614 -9.57 20.05 7.53
N GLN A 615 -9.96 18.86 7.98
CA GLN A 615 -9.61 17.60 7.33
C GLN A 615 -10.93 16.98 6.82
N GLY A 616 -10.92 16.39 5.62
CA GLY A 616 -12.09 15.66 5.08
C GLY A 616 -13.43 16.42 4.96
N GLY A 617 -13.43 17.76 4.88
CA GLY A 617 -14.65 18.56 4.68
C GLY A 617 -15.74 18.37 5.75
N THR A 618 -15.37 17.92 6.95
CA THR A 618 -16.29 17.48 8.01
C THR A 618 -16.37 18.50 9.15
N LEU A 619 -17.54 18.64 9.75
CA LEU A 619 -17.71 19.16 11.11
C LEU A 619 -18.22 18.01 11.97
N ALA A 620 -17.41 17.55 12.92
CA ALA A 620 -17.91 16.81 14.06
C ALA A 620 -18.54 17.86 15.00
N VAL A 621 -19.79 17.63 15.39
CA VAL A 621 -20.39 18.32 16.54
C VAL A 621 -20.49 17.26 17.61
N GLU A 622 -19.86 17.55 18.74
CA GLU A 622 -19.82 16.70 19.93
C GLU A 622 -21.10 16.81 20.76
#